data_AF-A0A1L1PKV6-F1
#
_entry.id   AF-A0A1L1PKV6-F1
#
_cell.length_a   1.000
_cell.length_b   1.000
_cell.length_c   1.000
_cell.angle_alpha   90.00
_cell.angle_beta   90.00
_cell.angle_gamma   90.00
#
_symmetry.space_group_name_H-M   'P 1'
#
loop_
_entity.id
_entity.type
_entity.pdbx_description
1 polymer ?
#
loop_
_entity_poly.entity_id
_entity_poly.type
_entity_poly.pdbx_seq_one_letter_code
_entity_poly.pdbx_strand_id
1 'polypeptide(L)'
;MNDKDLLLGPVLSFRGSAGGLWKVTALIGLKEAAPIPTMELDGKPCPKPRELLLANGERYLRYDLSCRLLKTERMVGYGIVGGPRWALTVPAKGEAPRMAYVSCNGFSDPAVMRKLVRTSNAVWEDLLFSHDKSLRVPLPSGEPKLLDKEQLWHERRIHDKQLQRFNLMLMGGDQIYFDSIWEEIEALRQWVALPRAEQLSFKVTAALEKKIEAYYFGLYQQRWLPKDRGAWSSKTPSLDAASAMARIPTIMMWDDHDIFDGWGSYSCEMQHSPLFQTLFRHARRAFWVFQMQHALADLPELIDVTPAGFSKQDPLLEPINWSRALSKDPLALPLLDGQPGFTSAFALGPLAVVAADLRTERSRNQVMGTDTWRGIKAWLGTLPGGDLPADKACRHLLFMSSVPVVHPKLSLAELLLDKFGADHVTDSNADDLKDHWSHDDHEGERKRLLEVFSSLAKDKKIRVSLVSGDVHVAAWGTAYRKDLPASDTWSQMHQFTSSAVVHPSLMGVMERLFLSWLNSSAKHPQNIDVQYVAEMMTFPGHDKHVMAARNWLALELDEGSPEGCKLWATWRCETESSFSNHLLAVAPVQ
;
A
#
# COMPACT_ATOMS: atom_id res chain seq x y z
N MET A 1 -22.70 0.79 23.26
CA MET A 1 -22.48 1.68 22.10
C MET A 1 -23.14 1.01 20.91
N ASN A 2 -23.93 1.73 20.12
CA ASN A 2 -24.52 1.19 18.90
C ASN A 2 -23.45 1.19 17.80
N ASP A 3 -23.44 0.19 16.92
CA ASP A 3 -22.52 0.12 15.77
C ASP A 3 -22.57 1.39 14.90
N LYS A 4 -23.73 2.06 14.86
CA LYS A 4 -23.94 3.32 14.13
C LYS A 4 -23.26 4.54 14.77
N ASP A 5 -22.74 4.41 15.98
CA ASP A 5 -21.99 5.47 16.66
C ASP A 5 -20.53 5.55 16.16
N LEU A 6 -20.05 4.51 15.45
CA LEU A 6 -18.75 4.50 14.79
C LEU A 6 -18.81 5.31 13.50
N LEU A 7 -17.89 6.27 13.37
CA LEU A 7 -17.67 7.04 12.16
C LEU A 7 -16.61 6.42 11.25
N LEU A 8 -15.68 5.67 11.84
CA LEU A 8 -14.60 5.01 11.11
C LEU A 8 -14.17 3.75 11.86
N GLY A 9 -13.77 2.73 11.10
CA GLY A 9 -13.10 1.55 11.59
C GLY A 9 -14.00 0.49 12.25
N PRO A 10 -13.40 -0.50 12.92
CA PRO A 10 -11.96 -0.58 13.24
C PRO A 10 -11.06 -0.69 12.01
N VAL A 11 -9.96 0.07 11.99
CA VAL A 11 -8.86 -0.11 11.01
C VAL A 11 -7.66 -0.66 11.77
N LEU A 12 -7.28 -1.90 11.46
CA LEU A 12 -6.15 -2.56 12.10
C LEU A 12 -4.83 -2.14 11.44
N SER A 13 -3.83 -1.79 12.24
CA SER A 13 -2.47 -1.48 11.77
C SER A 13 -1.45 -2.31 12.53
N PHE A 14 -0.54 -2.94 11.79
CA PHE A 14 0.54 -3.74 12.36
C PHE A 14 1.73 -2.84 12.73
N ARG A 15 2.26 -3.01 13.94
CA ARG A 15 3.31 -2.15 14.53
C ARG A 15 4.66 -2.84 14.68
N GLY A 16 4.80 -4.05 14.11
CA GLY A 16 6.00 -4.86 14.23
C GLY A 16 5.90 -5.99 15.26
N SER A 17 6.93 -6.82 15.27
CA SER A 17 7.07 -7.97 16.15
C SER A 17 8.36 -7.81 16.96
N ALA A 18 8.23 -7.59 18.28
CA ALA A 18 9.38 -7.35 19.15
C ALA A 18 9.11 -7.86 20.57
N GLY A 19 10.14 -8.38 21.25
CA GLY A 19 10.01 -8.87 22.62
C GLY A 19 9.02 -10.04 22.80
N GLY A 20 8.74 -10.79 21.72
CA GLY A 20 7.74 -11.86 21.71
C GLY A 20 6.29 -11.36 21.65
N LEU A 21 6.07 -10.08 21.36
CA LEU A 21 4.75 -9.50 21.12
C LEU A 21 4.50 -9.34 19.62
N TRP A 22 3.28 -9.69 19.20
CA TRP A 22 2.68 -9.27 17.95
C TRP A 22 1.94 -7.97 18.20
N LYS A 23 2.49 -6.84 17.74
CA LYS A 23 1.92 -5.52 18.04
C LYS A 23 0.95 -5.10 16.96
N VAL A 24 -0.30 -4.85 17.36
CA VAL A 24 -1.38 -4.43 16.47
C VAL A 24 -2.15 -3.32 17.17
N THR A 25 -2.64 -2.35 16.42
CA THR A 25 -3.56 -1.33 16.93
C THR A 25 -4.85 -1.33 16.14
N ALA A 26 -5.92 -0.82 16.76
CA ALA A 26 -7.18 -0.53 16.08
C ALA A 26 -7.49 0.97 16.15
N LEU A 27 -7.68 1.61 15.00
CA LEU A 27 -8.20 2.96 14.89
C LEU A 27 -9.73 2.93 14.78
N ILE A 28 -10.41 3.72 15.59
CA ILE A 28 -11.84 4.02 15.46
C ILE A 28 -12.09 5.52 15.44
N GLY A 29 -13.14 5.95 14.73
CA GLY A 29 -13.65 7.32 14.75
C GLY A 29 -15.01 7.40 15.44
N LEU A 30 -15.24 8.48 16.19
CA LEU A 30 -16.47 8.74 16.96
C LEU A 30 -16.85 10.21 16.87
N LYS A 31 -18.11 10.54 17.13
CA LYS A 31 -18.48 11.93 17.46
C LYS A 31 -17.84 12.34 18.78
N GLU A 32 -17.39 13.59 18.89
CA GLU A 32 -16.65 14.10 20.06
C GLU A 32 -17.40 13.90 21.38
N ALA A 33 -18.72 14.09 21.36
CA ALA A 33 -19.60 13.96 22.52
C ALA A 33 -19.94 12.50 22.87
N ALA A 34 -19.59 11.53 22.02
CA ALA A 34 -19.88 10.13 22.29
C ALA A 34 -18.96 9.60 23.41
N PRO A 35 -19.46 8.72 24.29
CA PRO A 35 -18.63 8.10 25.31
C PRO A 35 -17.54 7.23 24.67
N ILE A 36 -16.33 7.28 25.22
CA ILE A 36 -15.22 6.44 24.75
C ILE A 36 -15.52 4.97 25.09
N PRO A 37 -15.63 4.07 24.10
CA PRO A 37 -15.98 2.68 24.35
C PRO A 37 -14.83 1.93 25.02
N THR A 38 -15.17 0.96 25.87
CA THR A 38 -14.19 -0.02 26.35
C THR A 38 -14.02 -1.10 25.27
N MET A 39 -12.77 -1.35 24.89
CA MET A 39 -12.42 -2.42 23.96
C MET A 39 -11.84 -3.60 24.73
N GLU A 40 -12.11 -4.82 24.27
CA GLU A 40 -11.57 -6.06 24.82
C GLU A 40 -10.74 -6.80 23.77
N LEU A 41 -9.72 -7.51 24.24
CA LEU A 41 -8.89 -8.47 23.49
C LEU A 41 -8.88 -9.79 24.27
N ASP A 42 -9.34 -10.87 23.66
CA ASP A 42 -9.57 -12.18 24.30
C ASP A 42 -10.31 -12.06 25.65
N GLY A 43 -11.36 -11.23 25.67
CA GLY A 43 -12.22 -10.99 26.84
C GLY A 43 -11.57 -10.16 27.95
N LYS A 44 -10.36 -9.60 27.73
CA LYS A 44 -9.69 -8.71 28.68
C LYS A 44 -9.80 -7.26 28.22
N PRO A 45 -10.11 -6.30 29.10
CA PRO A 45 -10.10 -4.89 28.75
C PRO A 45 -8.73 -4.44 28.21
N CYS A 46 -8.74 -3.75 27.08
CA CYS A 46 -7.57 -3.10 26.53
C CYS A 46 -7.18 -1.87 27.39
N PRO A 47 -5.92 -1.43 27.34
CA PRO A 47 -5.53 -0.14 27.92
C PRO A 47 -6.37 1.01 27.37
N LYS A 48 -6.37 2.14 28.09
CA LYS A 48 -7.02 3.38 27.63
C LYS A 48 -6.49 3.75 26.23
N PRO A 49 -7.36 4.04 25.25
CA PRO A 49 -6.92 4.41 23.92
C PRO A 49 -6.15 5.73 23.94
N ARG A 50 -5.27 5.88 22.95
CA ARG A 50 -4.62 7.15 22.64
C ARG A 50 -5.51 7.95 21.68
N GLU A 51 -5.76 9.21 21.99
CA GLU A 51 -6.41 10.12 21.04
C GLU A 51 -5.40 10.57 19.99
N LEU A 52 -5.74 10.36 18.73
CA LEU A 52 -4.87 10.73 17.61
C LEU A 52 -5.21 12.11 17.04
N LEU A 53 -6.50 12.41 16.99
CA LEU A 53 -7.04 13.65 16.42
C LEU A 53 -8.39 13.98 17.05
N LEU A 54 -8.57 15.26 17.37
CA LEU A 54 -9.86 15.87 17.67
C LEU A 54 -10.07 17.03 16.69
N ALA A 55 -11.00 16.87 15.75
CA ALA A 55 -11.27 17.87 14.72
C ALA A 55 -12.72 17.77 14.26
N ASN A 56 -13.32 18.91 13.90
CA ASN A 56 -14.67 18.97 13.31
C ASN A 56 -15.78 18.27 14.14
N GLY A 57 -15.67 18.26 15.47
CA GLY A 57 -16.60 17.57 16.36
C GLY A 57 -16.49 16.04 16.31
N GLU A 58 -15.35 15.52 15.86
CA GLU A 58 -15.05 14.10 15.72
C GLU A 58 -13.73 13.78 16.42
N ARG A 59 -13.67 12.60 17.03
CA ARG A 59 -12.55 12.09 17.79
C ARG A 59 -12.08 10.77 17.22
N TYR A 60 -10.78 10.67 16.97
CA TYR A 60 -10.15 9.46 16.45
C TYR A 60 -9.23 8.85 17.50
N LEU A 61 -9.47 7.57 17.80
CA LEU A 61 -8.86 6.86 18.92
C LEU A 61 -8.12 5.62 18.43
N ARG A 62 -6.93 5.39 18.95
CA ARG A 62 -6.14 4.19 18.72
C ARG A 62 -6.06 3.31 19.96
N TYR A 63 -6.52 2.08 19.83
CA TYR A 63 -6.47 1.05 20.86
C TYR A 63 -5.27 0.12 20.63
N ASP A 64 -4.69 -0.36 21.73
CA ASP A 64 -3.64 -1.37 21.72
C ASP A 64 -4.25 -2.77 21.71
N LEU A 65 -4.00 -3.53 20.65
CA LEU A 65 -4.41 -4.93 20.48
C LEU A 65 -3.20 -5.88 20.50
N SER A 66 -2.07 -5.44 21.05
CA SER A 66 -0.86 -6.24 21.12
C SER A 66 -1.06 -7.48 21.98
N CYS A 67 -0.57 -8.62 21.50
CA CYS A 67 -0.65 -9.88 22.23
C CYS A 67 0.65 -10.69 22.11
N ARG A 68 0.80 -11.71 22.95
CA ARG A 68 1.98 -12.57 22.92
C ARG A 68 1.95 -13.52 21.71
N LEU A 69 3.09 -13.66 21.04
CA LEU A 69 3.33 -14.77 20.11
C LEU A 69 3.43 -16.07 20.90
N LEU A 70 2.76 -17.11 20.43
CA LEU A 70 2.78 -18.44 21.03
C LEU A 70 3.41 -19.44 20.06
N LYS A 71 3.65 -20.67 20.52
CA LYS A 71 4.23 -21.73 19.67
C LYS A 71 3.31 -22.16 18.53
N THR A 72 2.01 -21.90 18.66
CA THR A 72 1.01 -22.22 17.65
C THR A 72 0.33 -20.94 17.22
N GLU A 73 0.09 -20.84 15.92
CA GLU A 73 -0.81 -19.84 15.36
C GLU A 73 -2.21 -19.96 15.98
N ARG A 74 -2.89 -18.83 16.14
CA ARG A 74 -4.25 -18.79 16.70
C ARG A 74 -5.02 -17.57 16.23
N MET A 75 -6.34 -17.69 16.29
CA MET A 75 -7.23 -16.54 16.22
C MET A 75 -7.31 -15.84 17.59
N VAL A 76 -7.35 -14.50 17.56
CA VAL A 76 -7.51 -13.62 18.72
C VAL A 76 -8.76 -12.77 18.50
N GLY A 77 -9.70 -12.83 19.45
CA GLY A 77 -10.95 -12.10 19.37
C GLY A 77 -10.82 -10.70 19.98
N TYR A 78 -11.44 -9.70 19.37
CA TYR A 78 -11.47 -8.35 19.93
C TYR A 78 -12.80 -7.64 19.65
N GLY A 79 -13.08 -6.56 20.37
CA GLY A 79 -14.21 -5.68 20.04
C GLY A 79 -14.70 -4.83 21.19
N ILE A 80 -15.84 -4.18 20.99
CA ILE A 80 -16.40 -3.25 21.97
C ILE A 80 -17.25 -4.03 23.00
N VAL A 81 -17.16 -3.67 24.28
CA VAL A 81 -18.01 -4.26 25.33
C VAL A 81 -19.48 -3.98 25.03
N GLY A 82 -20.28 -5.05 24.91
CA GLY A 82 -21.70 -4.95 24.53
C GLY A 82 -21.94 -4.43 23.11
N GLY A 83 -20.94 -4.47 22.24
CA GLY A 83 -21.01 -4.01 20.86
C GLY A 83 -20.43 -5.04 19.87
N PRO A 84 -20.02 -4.59 18.67
CA PRO A 84 -19.55 -5.48 17.62
C PRO A 84 -18.19 -6.11 17.98
N ARG A 85 -17.98 -7.30 17.42
CA ARG A 85 -16.83 -8.19 17.66
C ARG A 85 -16.21 -8.61 16.35
N TRP A 86 -14.90 -8.74 16.37
CA TRP A 86 -14.07 -9.15 15.25
C TRP A 86 -12.98 -10.10 15.75
N ALA A 87 -12.21 -10.63 14.82
CA ALA A 87 -11.08 -11.47 15.12
C ALA A 87 -9.98 -11.26 14.08
N LEU A 88 -8.74 -11.47 14.52
CA LEU A 88 -7.55 -11.47 13.68
C LEU A 88 -6.72 -12.73 14.00
N THR A 89 -5.95 -13.21 13.04
CA THR A 89 -5.09 -14.38 13.22
C THR A 89 -3.64 -13.98 13.46
N VAL A 90 -3.08 -14.45 14.57
CA VAL A 90 -1.70 -14.16 15.02
C VAL A 90 -0.81 -15.35 14.69
N PRO A 91 0.30 -15.15 13.94
CA PRO A 91 1.16 -16.24 13.52
C PRO A 91 1.84 -16.93 14.71
N ALA A 92 2.36 -18.14 14.50
CA ALA A 92 3.22 -18.78 15.48
C ALA A 92 4.54 -18.00 15.62
N LYS A 93 5.16 -18.12 16.79
CA LYS A 93 6.46 -17.50 17.05
C LYS A 93 7.52 -18.08 16.12
N GLY A 94 8.10 -17.22 15.28
CA GLY A 94 9.20 -17.55 14.38
C GLY A 94 8.75 -17.92 12.97
N GLU A 95 7.44 -18.09 12.73
CA GLU A 95 6.91 -18.35 11.39
C GLU A 95 6.70 -17.04 10.61
N ALA A 96 6.92 -17.09 9.30
CA ALA A 96 6.57 -16.01 8.39
C ALA A 96 5.05 -15.74 8.40
N PRO A 97 4.62 -14.48 8.46
CA PRO A 97 3.22 -14.15 8.30
C PRO A 97 2.77 -14.41 6.86
N ARG A 98 1.55 -14.92 6.70
CA ARG A 98 0.87 -15.00 5.39
C ARG A 98 0.22 -13.66 5.10
N MET A 99 0.41 -13.14 3.89
CA MET A 99 0.04 -11.77 3.55
C MET A 99 -0.88 -11.72 2.33
N ALA A 100 -1.83 -10.79 2.36
CA ALA A 100 -2.47 -10.28 1.15
C ALA A 100 -1.80 -8.96 0.73
N TYR A 101 -1.83 -8.63 -0.57
CA TYR A 101 -1.42 -7.36 -1.11
C TYR A 101 -2.53 -6.78 -1.99
N VAL A 102 -2.80 -5.49 -1.81
CA VAL A 102 -3.79 -4.70 -2.55
C VAL A 102 -3.27 -3.28 -2.79
N SER A 103 -3.79 -2.60 -3.81
CA SER A 103 -3.56 -1.17 -4.10
C SER A 103 -4.81 -0.56 -4.75
N CYS A 104 -4.87 0.78 -4.84
CA CYS A 104 -5.91 1.50 -5.58
C CYS A 104 -7.33 1.15 -5.09
N ASN A 105 -7.57 1.45 -3.80
CA ASN A 105 -8.82 1.17 -3.07
C ASN A 105 -9.87 2.30 -3.18
N GLY A 106 -9.80 3.10 -4.24
CA GLY A 106 -10.74 4.20 -4.42
C GLY A 106 -11.01 4.51 -5.88
N PHE A 107 -11.63 5.67 -6.06
CA PHE A 107 -11.99 6.24 -7.35
C PHE A 107 -12.33 7.72 -7.13
N SER A 108 -12.03 8.54 -8.13
CA SER A 108 -12.28 9.99 -8.10
C SER A 108 -13.68 10.33 -8.63
N ASP A 109 -14.15 9.64 -9.67
CA ASP A 109 -15.48 9.82 -10.27
C ASP A 109 -16.37 8.58 -10.08
N PRO A 110 -17.52 8.68 -9.37
CA PRO A 110 -18.48 7.58 -9.25
C PRO A 110 -19.01 7.03 -10.59
N ALA A 111 -19.03 7.83 -11.66
CA ALA A 111 -19.47 7.36 -12.98
C ALA A 111 -18.52 6.30 -13.56
N VAL A 112 -17.25 6.30 -13.19
CA VAL A 112 -16.26 5.29 -13.59
C VAL A 112 -16.66 3.91 -13.08
N MET A 113 -17.37 3.81 -11.95
CA MET A 113 -17.89 2.54 -11.42
C MET A 113 -18.92 1.87 -12.34
N ARG A 114 -19.55 2.60 -13.27
CA ARG A 114 -20.47 2.02 -14.26
C ARG A 114 -19.77 1.12 -15.27
N LYS A 115 -18.44 1.22 -15.40
CA LYS A 115 -17.62 0.40 -16.29
C LYS A 115 -17.26 -0.97 -15.69
N LEU A 116 -17.59 -1.22 -14.41
CA LEU A 116 -17.22 -2.46 -13.74
C LEU A 116 -18.05 -3.65 -14.23
N VAL A 117 -17.39 -4.78 -14.43
CA VAL A 117 -18.02 -6.05 -14.78
C VAL A 117 -18.77 -6.71 -13.61
N ARG A 118 -18.39 -6.35 -12.36
CA ARG A 118 -19.08 -6.74 -11.13
C ARG A 118 -19.23 -5.53 -10.20
N THR A 119 -19.78 -5.71 -9.01
CA THR A 119 -19.88 -4.63 -8.02
C THR A 119 -18.50 -4.10 -7.61
N SER A 120 -18.44 -2.86 -7.12
CA SER A 120 -17.19 -2.21 -6.66
C SER A 120 -16.45 -3.03 -5.60
N ASN A 121 -17.19 -3.78 -4.78
CA ASN A 121 -16.65 -4.61 -3.70
C ASN A 121 -16.33 -6.07 -4.09
N ALA A 122 -16.49 -6.49 -5.35
CA ALA A 122 -16.35 -7.90 -5.72
C ALA A 122 -14.96 -8.49 -5.39
N VAL A 123 -13.89 -7.71 -5.53
CA VAL A 123 -12.52 -8.14 -5.20
C VAL A 123 -12.31 -8.25 -3.70
N TRP A 124 -12.86 -7.30 -2.93
CA TRP A 124 -12.88 -7.38 -1.46
C TRP A 124 -13.66 -8.59 -0.96
N GLU A 125 -14.79 -8.86 -1.59
CA GLU A 125 -15.61 -10.04 -1.33
C GLU A 125 -14.82 -11.35 -1.56
N ASP A 126 -14.12 -11.48 -2.70
CA ASP A 126 -13.27 -12.65 -2.98
C ASP A 126 -12.15 -12.82 -1.94
N LEU A 127 -11.45 -11.73 -1.61
CA LEU A 127 -10.40 -11.73 -0.59
C LEU A 127 -10.95 -12.17 0.78
N LEU A 128 -12.07 -11.57 1.21
CA LEU A 128 -12.70 -11.85 2.50
C LEU A 128 -13.19 -13.29 2.60
N PHE A 129 -13.76 -13.84 1.52
CA PHE A 129 -14.12 -15.25 1.49
C PHE A 129 -12.91 -16.15 1.52
N SER A 130 -11.82 -15.80 0.83
CA SER A 130 -10.56 -16.54 0.96
C SER A 130 -9.96 -16.44 2.35
N HIS A 131 -10.20 -15.35 3.08
CA HIS A 131 -9.58 -15.08 4.36
C HIS A 131 -10.32 -15.74 5.53
N ASP A 132 -11.65 -15.63 5.58
CA ASP A 132 -12.45 -16.00 6.75
C ASP A 132 -13.69 -16.79 6.35
N LYS A 133 -13.71 -18.08 6.72
CA LYS A 133 -14.81 -19.01 6.44
C LYS A 133 -16.13 -18.55 7.09
N SER A 134 -16.09 -17.81 8.19
CA SER A 134 -17.30 -17.32 8.87
C SER A 134 -18.09 -16.29 8.04
N LEU A 135 -17.44 -15.64 7.07
CA LEU A 135 -18.08 -14.65 6.20
C LEU A 135 -18.87 -15.28 5.05
N ARG A 136 -18.68 -16.59 4.77
CA ARG A 136 -19.38 -17.33 3.72
C ARG A 136 -20.78 -17.76 4.15
N VAL A 137 -21.53 -16.83 4.72
CA VAL A 137 -22.91 -17.07 5.14
C VAL A 137 -23.79 -17.36 3.92
N PRO A 138 -24.77 -18.26 4.04
CA PRO A 138 -25.77 -18.47 2.99
C PRO A 138 -26.46 -17.15 2.65
N LEU A 139 -26.44 -16.76 1.37
CA LEU A 139 -27.28 -15.67 0.89
C LEU A 139 -28.76 -16.13 0.93
N PRO A 140 -29.74 -15.20 0.94
CA PRO A 140 -31.16 -15.55 0.92
C PRO A 140 -31.60 -16.52 -0.20
N SER A 141 -30.76 -16.70 -1.23
CA SER A 141 -30.99 -17.53 -2.42
C SER A 141 -30.41 -18.95 -2.39
N GLY A 142 -29.69 -19.41 -1.35
CA GLY A 142 -29.18 -20.79 -1.35
C GLY A 142 -27.96 -21.08 -0.46
N GLU A 143 -27.17 -22.08 -0.87
CA GLU A 143 -26.03 -22.65 -0.15
C GLU A 143 -24.91 -21.64 0.19
N PRO A 144 -24.10 -21.89 1.24
CA PRO A 144 -22.95 -21.06 1.56
C PRO A 144 -21.96 -21.03 0.39
N LYS A 145 -21.32 -19.88 0.16
CA LYS A 145 -20.30 -19.77 -0.89
C LYS A 145 -19.12 -20.68 -0.57
N LEU A 146 -18.76 -21.55 -1.50
CA LEU A 146 -17.57 -22.39 -1.42
C LEU A 146 -16.36 -21.65 -2.01
N LEU A 147 -15.16 -22.05 -1.60
CA LEU A 147 -13.96 -21.66 -2.32
C LEU A 147 -13.91 -22.33 -3.68
N ASP A 148 -13.31 -21.63 -4.64
CA ASP A 148 -13.00 -22.20 -5.94
C ASP A 148 -12.09 -23.42 -5.79
N LYS A 149 -12.14 -24.33 -6.77
CA LYS A 149 -11.42 -25.61 -6.74
C LYS A 149 -9.92 -25.43 -6.44
N GLU A 150 -9.32 -24.39 -7.01
CA GLU A 150 -7.91 -24.00 -6.90
C GLU A 150 -7.55 -23.49 -5.49
N GLN A 151 -8.55 -23.13 -4.69
CA GLN A 151 -8.42 -22.58 -3.34
C GLN A 151 -8.88 -23.58 -2.26
N LEU A 152 -9.55 -24.69 -2.61
CA LEU A 152 -10.10 -25.67 -1.66
C LEU A 152 -9.06 -26.28 -0.71
N TRP A 153 -7.79 -26.35 -1.11
CA TRP A 153 -6.73 -26.86 -0.25
C TRP A 153 -6.48 -25.97 0.99
N HIS A 154 -6.88 -24.70 0.94
CA HIS A 154 -6.88 -23.81 2.11
C HIS A 154 -7.91 -24.20 3.18
N GLU A 155 -8.96 -24.94 2.84
CA GLU A 155 -9.90 -25.46 3.83
C GLU A 155 -9.17 -26.31 4.87
N ARG A 156 -8.46 -27.36 4.44
CA ARG A 156 -7.72 -28.24 5.35
C ARG A 156 -6.50 -27.55 5.95
N ARG A 157 -5.80 -26.71 5.17
CA ARG A 157 -4.58 -26.03 5.64
C ARG A 157 -4.89 -25.03 6.75
N ILE A 158 -6.00 -24.29 6.64
CA ILE A 158 -6.33 -23.12 7.45
C ILE A 158 -7.72 -23.24 8.11
N HIS A 159 -8.80 -23.29 7.33
CA HIS A 159 -10.14 -23.04 7.86
C HIS A 159 -10.68 -24.16 8.75
N ASP A 160 -10.34 -25.42 8.49
CA ASP A 160 -10.71 -26.57 9.32
C ASP A 160 -10.01 -26.52 10.69
N LYS A 161 -8.94 -25.74 10.81
CA LYS A 161 -8.25 -25.43 12.08
C LYS A 161 -8.84 -24.18 12.77
N GLN A 162 -9.94 -23.63 12.26
CA GLN A 162 -10.59 -22.41 12.77
C GLN A 162 -9.68 -21.17 12.77
N LEU A 163 -8.81 -21.08 11.75
CA LEU A 163 -7.92 -19.93 11.53
C LEU A 163 -8.42 -19.10 10.34
N GLN A 164 -7.94 -17.86 10.25
CA GLN A 164 -8.06 -17.05 9.04
C GLN A 164 -6.78 -17.15 8.20
N ARG A 165 -6.90 -16.99 6.88
CA ARG A 165 -5.78 -17.21 5.96
C ARG A 165 -4.62 -16.23 6.15
N PHE A 166 -4.91 -14.95 6.38
CA PHE A 166 -3.88 -13.90 6.35
C PHE A 166 -3.62 -13.34 7.75
N ASN A 167 -2.34 -13.10 8.04
CA ASN A 167 -1.90 -12.42 9.26
C ASN A 167 -1.70 -10.93 9.03
N LEU A 168 -1.39 -10.52 7.79
CA LEU A 168 -1.17 -9.12 7.40
C LEU A 168 -1.80 -8.83 6.02
N MET A 169 -2.09 -7.56 5.79
CA MET A 169 -2.47 -7.01 4.49
C MET A 169 -1.55 -5.84 4.16
N LEU A 170 -0.79 -5.98 3.09
CA LEU A 170 0.05 -4.94 2.53
C LEU A 170 -0.79 -4.07 1.60
N MET A 171 -0.72 -2.76 1.78
CA MET A 171 -1.55 -1.78 1.09
C MET A 171 -0.62 -0.79 0.40
N GLY A 172 -0.52 -0.94 -0.92
CA GLY A 172 0.54 -0.40 -1.77
C GLY A 172 0.44 1.07 -2.15
N GLY A 173 -0.57 1.79 -1.66
CA GLY A 173 -0.86 3.16 -2.07
C GLY A 173 -2.24 3.30 -2.69
N ASP A 174 -2.69 4.54 -2.84
CA ASP A 174 -4.01 4.91 -3.31
C ASP A 174 -5.12 4.31 -2.44
N GLN A 175 -4.93 4.36 -1.13
CA GLN A 175 -5.94 3.85 -0.21
C GLN A 175 -7.12 4.80 -0.07
N ILE A 176 -6.93 6.04 -0.51
CA ILE A 176 -7.95 7.06 -0.71
C ILE A 176 -7.57 7.91 -1.93
N TYR A 177 -8.58 8.39 -2.66
CA TYR A 177 -8.40 9.27 -3.81
C TYR A 177 -8.92 10.65 -3.44
N PHE A 178 -8.02 11.64 -3.36
CA PHE A 178 -8.37 13.02 -3.01
C PHE A 178 -8.70 13.90 -4.21
N ASP A 179 -8.64 13.40 -5.44
CA ASP A 179 -8.68 14.24 -6.66
C ASP A 179 -10.00 14.98 -6.86
N SER A 180 -11.11 14.44 -6.32
CA SER A 180 -12.41 15.13 -6.33
C SER A 180 -12.38 16.49 -5.61
N ILE A 181 -11.32 16.79 -4.84
CA ILE A 181 -11.11 18.09 -4.20
C ILE A 181 -11.09 19.24 -5.20
N TRP A 182 -10.58 19.01 -6.42
CA TRP A 182 -10.49 20.01 -7.48
C TRP A 182 -11.86 20.43 -8.02
N GLU A 183 -12.88 19.58 -7.86
CA GLU A 183 -14.25 19.86 -8.29
C GLU A 183 -15.15 20.30 -7.12
N GLU A 184 -14.97 19.68 -5.95
CA GLU A 184 -15.83 19.85 -4.78
C GLU A 184 -15.54 21.13 -3.99
N ILE A 185 -14.30 21.66 -4.04
CA ILE A 185 -13.96 22.95 -3.44
C ILE A 185 -13.98 24.03 -4.52
N GLU A 186 -15.00 24.90 -4.47
CA GLU A 186 -15.22 25.97 -5.46
C GLU A 186 -13.97 26.81 -5.78
N ALA A 187 -13.20 27.20 -4.76
CA ALA A 187 -12.00 28.00 -4.96
C ALA A 187 -10.89 27.24 -5.71
N LEU A 188 -10.79 25.92 -5.52
CA LEU A 188 -9.84 25.08 -6.26
C LEU A 188 -10.31 24.88 -7.70
N ARG A 189 -11.61 24.67 -7.91
CA ARG A 189 -12.21 24.62 -9.24
C ARG A 189 -11.94 25.91 -10.04
N GLN A 190 -12.03 27.06 -9.39
CA GLN A 190 -11.68 28.35 -9.99
C GLN A 190 -10.17 28.44 -10.29
N TRP A 191 -9.33 27.96 -9.36
CA TRP A 191 -7.87 27.93 -9.55
C TRP A 191 -7.44 27.09 -10.76
N VAL A 192 -8.09 25.95 -11.03
CA VAL A 192 -7.81 25.11 -12.21
C VAL A 192 -7.98 25.88 -13.52
N ALA A 193 -8.93 26.82 -13.57
CA ALA A 193 -9.21 27.63 -14.76
C ALA A 193 -8.29 28.86 -14.91
N LEU A 194 -7.42 29.15 -13.94
CA LEU A 194 -6.52 30.30 -13.99
C LEU A 194 -5.33 30.07 -14.95
N PRO A 195 -4.78 31.14 -15.56
CA PRO A 195 -3.48 31.06 -16.23
C PRO A 195 -2.36 30.63 -15.28
N ARG A 196 -1.33 29.93 -15.79
CA ARG A 196 -0.23 29.37 -14.98
C ARG A 196 0.44 30.38 -14.05
N ALA A 197 0.68 31.61 -14.51
CA ALA A 197 1.31 32.65 -13.67
C ALA A 197 0.43 33.03 -12.45
N GLU A 198 -0.89 33.03 -12.62
CA GLU A 198 -1.84 33.28 -11.53
C GLU A 198 -1.98 32.05 -10.62
N GLN A 199 -1.91 30.84 -11.17
CA GLN A 199 -1.88 29.60 -10.39
C GLN A 199 -0.69 29.58 -9.42
N LEU A 200 0.50 29.92 -9.92
CA LEU A 200 1.75 29.93 -9.15
C LEU A 200 1.78 30.99 -8.04
N SER A 201 1.12 32.13 -8.26
CA SER A 201 1.05 33.24 -7.29
C SER A 201 -0.22 33.24 -6.43
N PHE A 202 -1.07 32.22 -6.59
CA PHE A 202 -2.33 32.10 -5.88
C PHE A 202 -2.12 32.04 -4.37
N LYS A 203 -2.82 32.91 -3.64
CA LYS A 203 -2.73 32.99 -2.18
C LYS A 203 -3.83 32.16 -1.53
N VAL A 204 -3.43 31.18 -0.72
CA VAL A 204 -4.37 30.41 0.09
C VAL A 204 -4.83 31.26 1.28
N THR A 205 -6.12 31.56 1.35
CA THR A 205 -6.70 32.25 2.50
C THR A 205 -6.91 31.28 3.67
N ALA A 206 -6.94 31.78 4.91
CA ALA A 206 -7.20 30.96 6.09
C ALA A 206 -8.54 30.19 6.00
N ALA A 207 -9.55 30.80 5.35
CA ALA A 207 -10.84 30.14 5.12
C ALA A 207 -10.74 28.97 4.13
N LEU A 208 -9.93 29.12 3.07
CA LEU A 208 -9.68 28.04 2.11
C LEU A 208 -8.85 26.93 2.74
N GLU A 209 -7.78 27.27 3.48
CA GLU A 209 -6.95 26.28 4.18
C GLU A 209 -7.79 25.43 5.15
N LYS A 210 -8.69 26.06 5.92
CA LYS A 210 -9.62 25.32 6.80
C LYS A 210 -10.54 24.36 6.03
N LYS A 211 -10.99 24.74 4.82
CA LYS A 211 -11.80 23.85 3.96
C LYS A 211 -10.96 22.67 3.44
N ILE A 212 -9.73 22.92 3.02
CA ILE A 212 -8.78 21.89 2.58
C ILE A 212 -8.51 20.91 3.74
N GLU A 213 -8.21 21.40 4.93
CA GLU A 213 -8.00 20.57 6.12
C GLU A 213 -9.21 19.67 6.41
N ALA A 214 -10.41 20.26 6.45
CA ALA A 214 -11.64 19.53 6.71
C ALA A 214 -11.92 18.47 5.64
N TYR A 215 -11.52 18.72 4.39
CA TYR A 215 -11.61 17.77 3.30
C TYR A 215 -10.74 16.54 3.55
N TYR A 216 -9.44 16.75 3.79
CA TYR A 216 -8.47 15.67 4.01
C TYR A 216 -8.82 14.81 5.22
N PHE A 217 -9.26 15.41 6.33
CA PHE A 217 -9.70 14.66 7.51
C PHE A 217 -11.07 14.00 7.33
N GLY A 218 -11.98 14.62 6.58
CA GLY A 218 -13.35 14.15 6.43
C GLY A 218 -13.55 13.05 5.40
N LEU A 219 -12.67 12.92 4.40
CA LEU A 219 -12.86 11.94 3.32
C LEU A 219 -12.63 10.49 3.78
N TYR A 220 -11.69 10.26 4.71
CA TYR A 220 -11.41 8.92 5.24
C TYR A 220 -12.65 8.23 5.80
N GLN A 221 -13.44 8.90 6.66
CA GLN A 221 -14.68 8.30 7.18
C GLN A 221 -15.69 7.99 6.07
N GLN A 222 -15.79 8.86 5.05
CA GLN A 222 -16.74 8.68 3.96
C GLN A 222 -16.40 7.48 3.08
N ARG A 223 -15.11 7.20 2.88
CA ARG A 223 -14.63 6.11 2.02
C ARG A 223 -14.44 4.80 2.77
N TRP A 224 -13.95 4.84 4.01
CA TRP A 224 -13.63 3.64 4.78
C TRP A 224 -14.76 3.12 5.66
N LEU A 225 -15.78 3.95 5.95
CA LEU A 225 -17.02 3.48 6.58
C LEU A 225 -18.22 4.30 6.08
N PRO A 226 -18.65 4.09 4.81
CA PRO A 226 -19.74 4.85 4.21
C PRO A 226 -21.03 4.80 5.04
N LYS A 227 -21.79 5.91 5.08
CA LYS A 227 -23.00 6.03 5.92
C LYS A 227 -24.14 5.09 5.53
N ASP A 228 -24.17 4.70 4.26
CA ASP A 228 -25.14 3.76 3.66
C ASP A 228 -24.73 2.29 3.86
N ARG A 229 -23.53 2.03 4.39
CA ARG A 229 -23.06 0.70 4.73
C ARG A 229 -23.95 0.05 5.79
N GLY A 230 -24.20 -1.26 5.63
CA GLY A 230 -24.85 -2.08 6.65
C GLY A 230 -24.12 -2.04 8.01
N ALA A 231 -24.88 -2.14 9.09
CA ALA A 231 -24.33 -2.21 10.45
C ALA A 231 -23.45 -3.45 10.63
N TRP A 232 -22.45 -3.37 11.51
CA TRP A 232 -21.56 -4.49 11.83
C TRP A 232 -22.31 -5.73 12.36
N SER A 233 -23.40 -5.51 13.08
CA SER A 233 -24.33 -6.53 13.61
C SER A 233 -25.34 -7.08 12.60
N SER A 234 -25.28 -6.65 11.34
CA SER A 234 -26.15 -7.18 10.28
C SER A 234 -25.97 -8.68 10.11
N LYS A 235 -27.07 -9.41 9.86
CA LYS A 235 -27.04 -10.85 9.55
C LYS A 235 -26.26 -11.15 8.27
N THR A 236 -26.31 -10.21 7.31
CA THR A 236 -25.51 -10.27 6.09
C THR A 236 -24.32 -9.33 6.28
N PRO A 237 -23.07 -9.85 6.32
CA PRO A 237 -21.90 -9.00 6.50
C PRO A 237 -21.68 -8.11 5.27
N SER A 238 -21.25 -6.87 5.50
CA SER A 238 -20.74 -6.02 4.41
C SER A 238 -19.37 -6.56 3.99
N LEU A 239 -19.20 -6.95 2.74
CA LEU A 239 -17.98 -7.58 2.22
C LEU A 239 -17.11 -6.53 1.50
N ASP A 240 -16.63 -5.56 2.25
CA ASP A 240 -15.94 -4.36 1.76
C ASP A 240 -14.57 -4.15 2.42
N ALA A 241 -13.86 -3.08 2.00
CA ALA A 241 -12.57 -2.69 2.56
C ALA A 241 -12.60 -2.52 4.09
N ALA A 242 -13.69 -1.97 4.64
CA ALA A 242 -13.85 -1.82 6.08
C ALA A 242 -13.81 -3.18 6.79
N SER A 243 -14.51 -4.18 6.24
CA SER A 243 -14.50 -5.55 6.78
C SER A 243 -13.14 -6.23 6.71
N ALA A 244 -12.35 -5.94 5.66
CA ALA A 244 -10.98 -6.45 5.53
C ALA A 244 -10.04 -5.77 6.54
N MET A 245 -10.05 -4.44 6.62
CA MET A 245 -9.23 -3.67 7.56
C MET A 245 -9.59 -3.94 9.03
N ALA A 246 -10.82 -4.39 9.33
CA ALA A 246 -11.23 -4.82 10.67
C ALA A 246 -10.86 -6.27 11.01
N ARG A 247 -10.19 -7.01 10.10
CA ARG A 247 -9.83 -8.42 10.32
C ARG A 247 -8.36 -8.71 10.05
N ILE A 248 -7.75 -7.95 9.14
CA ILE A 248 -6.38 -8.14 8.70
C ILE A 248 -5.57 -6.89 9.07
N PRO A 249 -4.61 -6.99 10.00
CA PRO A 249 -3.69 -5.90 10.32
C PRO A 249 -2.94 -5.41 9.08
N THR A 250 -2.89 -4.09 8.89
CA THR A 250 -2.36 -3.48 7.68
C THR A 250 -0.94 -2.94 7.85
N ILE A 251 -0.15 -3.01 6.77
CA ILE A 251 1.03 -2.18 6.53
C ILE A 251 0.70 -1.33 5.30
N MET A 252 0.60 -0.03 5.48
CA MET A 252 0.23 0.92 4.43
C MET A 252 1.43 1.76 4.02
N MET A 253 1.56 2.04 2.73
CA MET A 253 2.29 3.18 2.20
C MET A 253 1.32 4.07 1.44
N TRP A 254 1.65 5.36 1.28
CA TRP A 254 0.89 6.23 0.38
C TRP A 254 1.42 6.18 -1.05
N ASP A 255 0.57 6.63 -1.96
CA ASP A 255 0.96 7.07 -3.29
C ASP A 255 0.43 8.49 -3.57
N ASP A 256 0.41 8.93 -4.82
CA ASP A 256 0.04 10.30 -5.17
C ASP A 256 -1.44 10.59 -4.90
N HIS A 257 -2.39 9.69 -5.18
CA HIS A 257 -3.82 9.97 -4.92
C HIS A 257 -4.16 10.12 -3.43
N ASP A 258 -3.31 9.62 -2.53
CA ASP A 258 -3.39 9.89 -1.08
C ASP A 258 -3.01 11.36 -0.73
N ILE A 259 -2.47 12.10 -1.71
CA ILE A 259 -2.21 13.54 -1.74
C ILE A 259 -3.16 14.19 -2.76
N PHE A 260 -2.84 14.07 -4.04
CA PHE A 260 -3.67 14.25 -5.22
C PHE A 260 -2.88 13.76 -6.43
N ASP A 261 -3.59 13.35 -7.48
CA ASP A 261 -3.05 12.84 -8.75
C ASP A 261 -1.77 13.56 -9.25
N GLY A 262 -0.73 12.79 -9.55
CA GLY A 262 0.53 13.26 -10.13
C GLY A 262 1.52 13.93 -9.16
N TRP A 263 1.28 13.91 -7.84
CA TRP A 263 2.20 14.55 -6.88
C TRP A 263 3.65 14.06 -7.04
N GLY A 264 4.55 14.99 -7.35
CA GLY A 264 5.97 14.72 -7.61
C GLY A 264 6.34 14.81 -9.10
N SER A 265 5.37 14.73 -10.01
CA SER A 265 5.58 14.80 -11.47
C SER A 265 5.43 16.22 -12.06
N TYR A 266 4.91 17.17 -11.28
CA TYR A 266 4.73 18.56 -11.70
C TYR A 266 6.05 19.35 -11.78
N SER A 267 6.00 20.51 -12.45
CA SER A 267 7.15 21.42 -12.52
C SER A 267 7.58 21.88 -11.12
N CYS A 268 8.87 22.22 -10.97
CA CYS A 268 9.42 22.73 -9.72
C CYS A 268 8.59 23.92 -9.19
N GLU A 269 8.18 24.84 -10.05
CA GLU A 269 7.40 26.01 -9.65
C GLU A 269 6.02 25.62 -9.11
N MET A 270 5.35 24.66 -9.75
CA MET A 270 4.05 24.16 -9.29
C MET A 270 4.18 23.46 -7.95
N GLN A 271 5.16 22.57 -7.83
CA GLN A 271 5.44 21.80 -6.61
C GLN A 271 5.66 22.73 -5.42
N HIS A 272 6.29 23.89 -5.64
CA HIS A 272 6.57 24.90 -4.62
C HIS A 272 5.49 26.00 -4.50
N SER A 273 4.41 25.93 -5.28
CA SER A 273 3.33 26.92 -5.20
C SER A 273 2.66 26.89 -3.81
N PRO A 274 2.15 28.03 -3.31
CA PRO A 274 1.52 28.09 -1.98
C PRO A 274 0.36 27.11 -1.81
N LEU A 275 -0.39 26.85 -2.90
CA LEU A 275 -1.50 25.90 -2.89
C LEU A 275 -1.03 24.46 -2.76
N PHE A 276 -0.08 24.01 -3.60
CA PHE A 276 0.43 22.64 -3.57
C PHE A 276 1.07 22.31 -2.23
N GLN A 277 1.87 23.23 -1.69
CA GLN A 277 2.47 23.08 -0.36
C GLN A 277 1.41 22.97 0.75
N THR A 278 0.26 23.64 0.59
CA THR A 278 -0.85 23.55 1.54
C THR A 278 -1.60 22.23 1.42
N LEU A 279 -1.86 21.76 0.19
CA LEU A 279 -2.48 20.45 -0.06
C LEU A 279 -1.62 19.33 0.52
N PHE A 280 -0.33 19.30 0.20
CA PHE A 280 0.61 18.29 0.72
C PHE A 280 0.71 18.29 2.24
N ARG A 281 0.75 19.48 2.88
CA ARG A 281 0.75 19.58 4.35
C ARG A 281 -0.46 18.87 4.95
N HIS A 282 -1.65 19.09 4.40
CA HIS A 282 -2.88 18.47 4.92
C HIS A 282 -3.02 16.99 4.55
N ALA A 283 -2.57 16.59 3.35
CA ALA A 283 -2.45 15.18 2.97
C ALA A 283 -1.53 14.42 3.94
N ARG A 284 -0.32 14.93 4.19
CA ARG A 284 0.65 14.38 5.15
C ARG A 284 0.06 14.24 6.55
N ARG A 285 -0.66 15.26 7.03
CA ARG A 285 -1.34 15.22 8.34
C ARG A 285 -2.43 14.14 8.38
N ALA A 286 -3.21 13.99 7.31
CA ALA A 286 -4.27 12.99 7.25
C ALA A 286 -3.70 11.57 7.14
N PHE A 287 -2.74 11.34 6.24
CA PHE A 287 -2.03 10.06 6.12
C PHE A 287 -1.42 9.61 7.45
N TRP A 288 -0.77 10.54 8.17
CA TRP A 288 -0.20 10.30 9.49
C TRP A 288 -1.22 9.80 10.54
N VAL A 289 -2.43 10.37 10.53
CA VAL A 289 -3.49 10.03 11.49
C VAL A 289 -4.27 8.78 11.10
N PHE A 290 -4.60 8.61 9.82
CA PHE A 290 -5.55 7.57 9.40
C PHE A 290 -4.90 6.29 8.93
N GLN A 291 -3.84 6.38 8.12
CA GLN A 291 -3.13 5.20 7.60
C GLN A 291 -2.03 4.78 8.57
N MET A 292 -1.21 5.73 9.01
CA MET A 292 -0.11 5.48 9.94
C MET A 292 -0.58 5.40 11.40
N GLN A 293 -1.78 5.88 11.73
CA GLN A 293 -2.36 5.94 13.07
C GLN A 293 -1.40 6.39 14.19
N HIS A 294 -0.82 7.57 13.97
CA HIS A 294 -0.10 8.31 14.98
C HIS A 294 -0.87 9.56 15.42
N ALA A 295 -0.56 10.09 16.60
CA ALA A 295 -1.19 11.31 17.06
C ALA A 295 -0.68 12.49 16.25
N LEU A 296 -1.57 13.38 15.81
CA LEU A 296 -1.19 14.52 14.97
C LEU A 296 -0.12 15.40 15.63
N ALA A 297 -0.17 15.55 16.95
CA ALA A 297 0.80 16.32 17.72
C ALA A 297 2.23 15.72 17.72
N ASP A 298 2.40 14.46 17.32
CA ASP A 298 3.71 13.83 17.22
C ASP A 298 4.37 14.04 15.84
N LEU A 299 3.65 14.61 14.86
CA LEU A 299 4.15 14.80 13.51
C LEU A 299 5.11 16.01 13.46
N PRO A 300 6.41 15.82 13.20
CA PRO A 300 7.32 16.94 13.01
C PRO A 300 7.01 17.65 11.69
N GLU A 301 7.19 18.98 11.67
CA GLU A 301 7.14 19.76 10.44
C GLU A 301 8.24 19.35 9.46
N LEU A 302 7.95 19.46 8.16
CA LEU A 302 8.98 19.30 7.12
C LEU A 302 9.63 20.66 6.88
N ILE A 303 10.95 20.69 7.03
CA ILE A 303 11.75 21.91 6.90
C ILE A 303 12.60 21.77 5.65
N ASP A 304 12.35 22.62 4.67
CA ASP A 304 13.20 22.78 3.49
C ASP A 304 14.51 23.48 3.91
N VAL A 305 15.62 22.78 3.72
CA VAL A 305 16.98 23.23 4.07
C VAL A 305 17.80 23.59 2.83
N THR A 306 17.15 23.78 1.68
CA THR A 306 17.82 24.22 0.44
C THR A 306 18.53 25.56 0.69
N PRO A 307 19.86 25.66 0.50
CA PRO A 307 20.58 26.89 0.75
C PRO A 307 20.09 28.05 -0.12
N ALA A 308 20.14 29.27 0.41
CA ALA A 308 19.72 30.45 -0.35
C ALA A 308 20.54 30.60 -1.65
N GLY A 309 19.85 30.86 -2.77
CA GLY A 309 20.46 30.96 -4.09
C GLY A 309 20.73 29.62 -4.80
N PHE A 310 20.52 28.49 -4.12
CA PHE A 310 20.50 27.18 -4.76
C PHE A 310 19.11 26.90 -5.32
N SER A 311 19.11 26.07 -6.35
CA SER A 311 17.89 25.69 -7.00
C SER A 311 17.14 24.61 -6.23
N LYS A 312 15.81 24.64 -6.30
CA LYS A 312 14.89 23.77 -5.54
C LYS A 312 14.27 22.66 -6.39
N GLN A 313 14.96 22.18 -7.44
CA GLN A 313 14.36 21.12 -8.28
C GLN A 313 14.01 19.89 -7.46
N ASP A 314 14.93 19.48 -6.59
CA ASP A 314 14.77 18.31 -5.75
C ASP A 314 14.56 18.76 -4.31
N PRO A 315 13.55 18.21 -3.60
CA PRO A 315 13.34 18.50 -2.18
C PRO A 315 14.59 18.16 -1.37
N LEU A 316 15.13 19.15 -0.67
CA LEU A 316 16.16 18.95 0.35
C LEU A 316 15.56 19.26 1.71
N LEU A 317 15.21 18.21 2.46
CA LEU A 317 14.47 18.29 3.71
C LEU A 317 15.36 17.92 4.90
N GLU A 318 15.13 18.55 6.05
CA GLU A 318 15.83 18.20 7.28
C GLU A 318 15.51 16.76 7.72
N PRO A 319 16.54 15.93 8.02
CA PRO A 319 16.33 14.58 8.52
C PRO A 319 15.59 14.54 9.86
N ILE A 320 14.64 13.62 9.99
CA ILE A 320 13.90 13.42 11.24
C ILE A 320 14.50 12.23 12.02
N ASN A 321 14.76 12.44 13.31
CA ASN A 321 15.04 11.35 14.25
C ASN A 321 13.71 10.80 14.79
N TRP A 322 13.14 9.85 14.06
CA TRP A 322 11.84 9.24 14.33
C TRP A 322 11.81 8.50 15.66
N SER A 323 12.86 7.78 16.04
CA SER A 323 12.94 7.06 17.32
C SER A 323 12.86 8.02 18.50
N ARG A 324 13.47 9.20 18.40
CA ARG A 324 13.33 10.27 19.40
C ARG A 324 11.96 10.93 19.34
N ALA A 325 11.49 11.31 18.15
CA ALA A 325 10.19 11.98 17.96
C ALA A 325 9.04 11.12 18.52
N LEU A 326 9.13 9.81 18.37
CA LEU A 326 8.11 8.84 18.75
C LEU A 326 8.42 8.07 20.03
N SER A 327 9.46 8.48 20.78
CA SER A 327 9.93 7.79 22.00
C SER A 327 8.86 7.60 23.09
N LYS A 328 7.82 8.43 23.08
CA LYS A 328 6.69 8.36 24.03
C LYS A 328 5.58 7.40 23.61
N ASP A 329 5.66 6.87 22.39
CA ASP A 329 4.65 5.97 21.83
C ASP A 329 5.20 4.52 21.71
N PRO A 330 4.84 3.61 22.62
CA PRO A 330 5.32 2.22 22.58
C PRO A 330 4.79 1.41 21.38
N LEU A 331 3.81 1.96 20.66
CA LEU A 331 3.15 1.38 19.49
C LEU A 331 3.45 2.17 18.21
N ALA A 332 4.50 3.00 18.24
CA ALA A 332 4.98 3.71 17.07
C ALA A 332 5.36 2.73 15.93
N LEU A 333 5.16 3.16 14.69
CA LEU A 333 5.67 2.42 13.54
C LEU A 333 7.20 2.44 13.53
N PRO A 334 7.84 1.36 13.01
CA PRO A 334 9.29 1.29 12.86
C PRO A 334 9.76 2.12 11.65
N LEU A 335 9.60 3.44 11.73
CA LEU A 335 10.11 4.38 10.74
C LEU A 335 11.65 4.43 10.80
N LEU A 336 12.32 4.51 9.65
CA LEU A 336 13.78 4.56 9.61
C LEU A 336 14.28 5.94 10.05
N ASP A 337 15.16 5.98 11.05
CA ASP A 337 15.77 7.22 11.52
C ASP A 337 16.61 7.91 10.45
N GLY A 338 16.59 9.25 10.49
CA GLY A 338 17.45 10.08 9.65
C GLY A 338 16.94 10.24 8.22
N GLN A 339 15.67 9.95 7.94
CA GLN A 339 14.97 10.34 6.71
C GLN A 339 13.94 11.45 7.03
N PRO A 340 13.50 12.24 6.03
CA PRO A 340 12.39 13.18 6.21
C PRO A 340 11.00 12.53 6.02
N GLY A 341 10.92 11.45 5.24
CA GLY A 341 9.68 10.75 4.89
C GLY A 341 9.27 9.65 5.88
N PHE A 342 8.40 8.75 5.39
CA PHE A 342 7.72 7.73 6.18
C PHE A 342 8.14 6.29 5.88
N THR A 343 9.31 6.06 5.28
CA THR A 343 9.78 4.69 5.00
C THR A 343 9.84 3.90 6.31
N SER A 344 9.13 2.77 6.36
CA SER A 344 9.08 1.89 7.52
C SER A 344 9.54 0.49 7.17
N ALA A 345 10.14 -0.20 8.13
CA ALA A 345 10.77 -1.48 7.87
C ALA A 345 10.53 -2.47 9.01
N PHE A 346 10.13 -3.68 8.63
CA PHE A 346 9.64 -4.71 9.53
C PHE A 346 10.46 -5.99 9.37
N ALA A 347 11.07 -6.46 10.47
CA ALA A 347 11.71 -7.77 10.53
C ALA A 347 10.74 -8.77 11.19
N LEU A 348 10.37 -9.81 10.46
CA LEU A 348 9.27 -10.74 10.78
C LEU A 348 9.77 -12.19 10.81
N GLY A 349 10.96 -12.39 11.39
CA GLY A 349 11.66 -13.67 11.39
C GLY A 349 12.27 -13.96 10.00
N PRO A 350 11.85 -15.03 9.31
CA PRO A 350 12.36 -15.39 7.99
C PRO A 350 11.94 -14.44 6.87
N LEU A 351 11.04 -13.50 7.15
CA LEU A 351 10.59 -12.48 6.22
C LEU A 351 10.95 -11.08 6.71
N ALA A 352 11.30 -10.19 5.79
CA ALA A 352 11.41 -8.76 6.00
C ALA A 352 10.50 -8.00 5.03
N VAL A 353 9.96 -6.86 5.45
CA VAL A 353 9.15 -5.97 4.60
C VAL A 353 9.65 -4.54 4.74
N VAL A 354 9.85 -3.86 3.62
CA VAL A 354 10.10 -2.40 3.59
C VAL A 354 8.95 -1.75 2.85
N ALA A 355 8.21 -0.88 3.55
CA ALA A 355 7.21 0.00 2.96
C ALA A 355 7.87 1.36 2.73
N ALA A 356 8.25 1.63 1.47
CA ALA A 356 8.99 2.83 1.10
C ALA A 356 8.07 4.05 1.01
N ASP A 357 8.58 5.21 1.37
CA ASP A 357 7.96 6.48 1.01
C ASP A 357 8.58 6.99 -0.29
N LEU A 358 7.79 7.00 -1.35
CA LEU A 358 8.21 7.44 -2.68
C LEU A 358 7.60 8.78 -3.09
N ARG A 359 7.03 9.55 -2.13
CA ARG A 359 6.30 10.80 -2.42
C ARG A 359 6.80 12.02 -1.64
N THR A 360 7.34 11.84 -0.42
CA THR A 360 7.84 12.99 0.38
C THR A 360 8.99 13.73 -0.31
N GLU A 361 9.94 12.99 -0.88
CA GLU A 361 11.16 13.54 -1.48
C GLU A 361 11.12 13.54 -3.01
N ARG A 362 9.96 13.22 -3.60
CA ARG A 362 9.81 13.06 -5.05
C ARG A 362 9.82 14.41 -5.77
N SER A 363 10.51 14.44 -6.89
CA SER A 363 10.51 15.47 -7.93
C SER A 363 10.52 14.79 -9.30
N ARG A 364 10.65 15.57 -10.38
CA ARG A 364 10.87 15.03 -11.74
C ARG A 364 12.17 14.25 -11.92
N ASN A 365 13.16 14.49 -11.05
CA ASN A 365 14.52 13.93 -11.18
C ASN A 365 14.92 13.06 -9.99
N GLN A 366 14.04 12.94 -8.99
CA GLN A 366 14.32 12.24 -7.75
C GLN A 366 13.06 11.52 -7.27
N VAL A 367 13.19 10.26 -6.87
CA VAL A 367 12.18 9.48 -6.15
C VAL A 367 12.48 9.49 -4.65
N MET A 368 13.73 9.25 -4.25
CA MET A 368 14.14 9.20 -2.84
C MET A 368 15.43 10.00 -2.59
N GLY A 369 15.46 10.73 -1.49
CA GLY A 369 16.64 11.50 -1.09
C GLY A 369 17.79 10.63 -0.59
N THR A 370 18.98 11.22 -0.54
CA THR A 370 20.21 10.54 -0.10
C THR A 370 20.10 9.98 1.32
N ASP A 371 19.40 10.68 2.19
CA ASP A 371 19.23 10.32 3.59
C ASP A 371 18.31 9.11 3.76
N THR A 372 17.19 9.05 3.03
CA THR A 372 16.32 7.87 2.95
C THR A 372 17.09 6.65 2.45
N TRP A 373 17.88 6.79 1.37
CA TRP A 373 18.74 5.71 0.89
C TRP A 373 19.76 5.23 1.93
N ARG A 374 20.32 6.16 2.73
CA ARG A 374 21.26 5.81 3.81
C ARG A 374 20.53 5.01 4.90
N GLY A 375 19.34 5.45 5.29
CA GLY A 375 18.48 4.76 6.25
C GLY A 375 18.14 3.34 5.82
N ILE A 376 17.69 3.16 4.57
CA ILE A 376 17.38 1.83 4.00
C ILE A 376 18.60 0.93 4.06
N LYS A 377 19.76 1.37 3.54
CA LYS A 377 21.00 0.56 3.56
C LYS A 377 21.46 0.20 4.97
N ALA A 378 21.37 1.15 5.91
CA ALA A 378 21.74 0.93 7.29
C ALA A 378 20.84 -0.15 7.93
N TRP A 379 19.52 -0.05 7.73
CA TRP A 379 18.56 -1.04 8.23
C TRP A 379 18.77 -2.42 7.60
N LEU A 380 18.94 -2.50 6.28
CA LEU A 380 19.24 -3.75 5.57
C LEU A 380 20.50 -4.44 6.12
N GLY A 381 21.52 -3.67 6.50
CA GLY A 381 22.73 -4.19 7.14
C GLY A 381 22.47 -4.93 8.46
N THR A 382 21.41 -4.55 9.18
CA THR A 382 21.00 -5.18 10.45
C THR A 382 20.29 -6.53 10.27
N LEU A 383 19.83 -6.86 9.06
CA LEU A 383 19.13 -8.12 8.82
C LEU A 383 20.07 -9.32 9.03
N PRO A 384 19.60 -10.37 9.71
CA PRO A 384 20.35 -11.61 9.83
C PRO A 384 20.50 -12.29 8.48
N GLY A 385 21.65 -12.90 8.22
CA GLY A 385 21.92 -13.61 6.98
C GLY A 385 20.96 -14.79 6.76
N GLY A 386 20.61 -15.04 5.51
CA GLY A 386 19.81 -16.17 5.05
C GLY A 386 20.53 -17.50 5.14
N ASP A 387 21.85 -17.51 5.29
CA ASP A 387 22.67 -18.70 5.55
C ASP A 387 22.66 -19.15 7.02
N LEU A 388 22.10 -18.34 7.93
CA LEU A 388 21.96 -18.69 9.34
C LEU A 388 20.94 -19.84 9.56
N PRO A 389 20.93 -20.48 10.75
CA PRO A 389 19.89 -21.44 11.12
C PRO A 389 18.48 -20.87 10.94
N ALA A 390 17.51 -21.73 10.57
CA ALA A 390 16.16 -21.32 10.19
C ALA A 390 15.46 -20.45 11.24
N ASP A 391 15.68 -20.69 12.54
CA ASP A 391 15.10 -19.93 13.65
C ASP A 391 15.70 -18.51 13.84
N LYS A 392 16.74 -18.16 13.07
CA LYS A 392 17.48 -16.90 13.19
C LYS A 392 17.67 -16.17 11.86
N ALA A 393 17.47 -16.84 10.74
CA ALA A 393 17.73 -16.30 9.42
C ALA A 393 16.59 -15.40 8.94
N CYS A 394 16.95 -14.35 8.19
CA CYS A 394 16.02 -13.71 7.25
C CYS A 394 16.22 -14.38 5.89
N ARG A 395 15.17 -14.90 5.27
CA ARG A 395 15.23 -15.63 4.01
C ARG A 395 14.77 -14.78 2.83
N HIS A 396 13.78 -13.93 3.05
CA HIS A 396 13.15 -13.14 1.99
C HIS A 396 12.88 -11.71 2.44
N LEU A 397 13.16 -10.75 1.56
CA LEU A 397 12.80 -9.34 1.69
C LEU A 397 11.74 -9.00 0.64
N LEU A 398 10.62 -8.42 1.08
CA LEU A 398 9.66 -7.74 0.22
C LEU A 398 9.89 -6.24 0.28
N PHE A 399 10.12 -5.62 -0.87
CA PHE A 399 10.16 -4.17 -1.01
C PHE A 399 8.86 -3.69 -1.67
N MET A 400 8.09 -2.87 -0.96
CA MET A 400 6.89 -2.24 -1.49
C MET A 400 7.29 -0.94 -2.20
N SER A 401 6.90 -0.84 -3.46
CA SER A 401 7.03 0.36 -4.29
C SER A 401 5.65 0.69 -4.80
N SER A 402 5.18 1.93 -4.71
CA SER A 402 3.83 2.26 -5.20
C SER A 402 3.68 1.95 -6.68
N VAL A 403 4.63 2.43 -7.48
CA VAL A 403 4.74 2.16 -8.93
C VAL A 403 5.72 1.02 -9.21
N PRO A 404 5.51 0.15 -10.22
CA PRO A 404 6.40 -0.98 -10.49
C PRO A 404 7.81 -0.54 -10.93
N VAL A 405 8.83 -1.19 -10.36
CA VAL A 405 10.24 -0.99 -10.76
C VAL A 405 10.55 -1.76 -12.05
N VAL A 406 9.87 -2.89 -12.30
CA VAL A 406 9.97 -3.65 -13.55
C VAL A 406 8.64 -3.54 -14.29
N HIS A 407 8.60 -2.70 -15.32
CA HIS A 407 7.45 -2.44 -16.18
C HIS A 407 7.91 -2.09 -17.61
N PRO A 408 7.07 -2.21 -18.65
CA PRO A 408 7.33 -1.60 -19.96
C PRO A 408 7.67 -0.10 -19.85
N LYS A 409 8.75 0.34 -20.51
CA LYS A 409 9.03 1.77 -20.70
C LYS A 409 7.86 2.41 -21.44
N LEU A 410 7.29 3.45 -20.84
CA LEU A 410 6.15 4.18 -21.40
C LEU A 410 6.52 5.38 -22.28
N SER A 411 7.81 5.63 -22.55
CA SER A 411 8.26 6.80 -23.32
C SER A 411 7.70 6.90 -24.76
N LEU A 412 7.25 5.79 -25.36
CA LEU A 412 6.55 5.81 -26.66
C LEU A 412 5.03 6.05 -26.54
N ALA A 413 4.45 5.90 -25.34
CA ALA A 413 3.04 6.19 -25.09
C ALA A 413 2.79 7.70 -24.98
N GLU A 414 3.80 8.49 -24.57
CA GLU A 414 3.76 9.97 -24.62
C GLU A 414 3.30 10.45 -26.00
N LEU A 415 3.88 9.91 -27.08
CA LEU A 415 3.53 10.26 -28.46
C LEU A 415 2.07 9.96 -28.86
N LEU A 416 1.40 9.04 -28.15
CA LEU A 416 0.00 8.65 -28.39
C LEU A 416 -1.00 9.42 -27.51
N LEU A 417 -0.53 9.98 -26.40
CA LEU A 417 -1.35 10.62 -25.36
C LEU A 417 -1.13 12.14 -25.27
N ASP A 418 -0.13 12.68 -25.99
CA ASP A 418 0.23 14.10 -25.95
C ASP A 418 -0.91 15.00 -26.44
N LYS A 419 -1.70 15.51 -25.50
CA LYS A 419 -2.50 16.72 -25.68
C LYS A 419 -1.68 17.91 -25.23
N PHE A 420 -0.68 18.29 -26.03
CA PHE A 420 0.01 19.59 -25.94
C PHE A 420 0.44 20.00 -24.52
N GLY A 421 1.32 19.23 -23.89
CA GLY A 421 2.39 19.73 -22.99
C GLY A 421 2.06 20.70 -21.84
N ALA A 422 0.82 20.77 -21.34
CA ALA A 422 0.47 21.60 -20.19
C ALA A 422 0.23 20.70 -18.96
N ASP A 423 1.05 20.86 -17.92
CA ASP A 423 0.92 20.13 -16.64
C ASP A 423 -0.41 20.48 -15.96
N HIS A 424 -1.52 19.81 -16.28
CA HIS A 424 -2.83 20.09 -15.72
C HIS A 424 -3.18 19.07 -14.64
N VAL A 425 -3.60 19.54 -13.46
CA VAL A 425 -3.98 18.68 -12.31
C VAL A 425 -5.20 17.77 -12.56
N THR A 426 -5.78 17.84 -13.75
CA THR A 426 -6.91 17.03 -14.19
C THR A 426 -6.55 16.14 -15.39
N ASP A 427 -5.28 16.13 -15.83
CA ASP A 427 -4.80 15.35 -16.97
C ASP A 427 -3.85 14.24 -16.51
N SER A 428 -4.45 13.13 -16.07
CA SER A 428 -3.73 12.00 -15.45
C SER A 428 -2.67 11.37 -16.37
N ASN A 429 -2.90 11.33 -17.69
CA ASN A 429 -2.07 10.55 -18.61
C ASN A 429 -0.63 11.08 -18.75
N ALA A 430 -0.43 12.40 -18.66
CA ALA A 430 0.89 13.01 -18.84
C ALA A 430 1.76 12.88 -17.59
N ASP A 431 1.12 12.78 -16.42
CA ASP A 431 1.80 12.65 -15.12
C ASP A 431 2.16 11.19 -14.83
N ASP A 432 1.28 10.22 -15.18
CA ASP A 432 1.54 8.78 -15.11
C ASP A 432 2.90 8.42 -15.75
N LEU A 433 3.18 8.98 -16.94
CA LEU A 433 4.38 8.68 -17.73
C LEU A 433 5.69 9.11 -17.04
N LYS A 434 5.66 10.27 -16.35
CA LYS A 434 6.80 10.83 -15.62
C LYS A 434 7.01 10.16 -14.27
N ASP A 435 5.98 9.49 -13.76
CA ASP A 435 5.99 8.94 -12.42
C ASP A 435 6.71 7.58 -12.31
N HIS A 436 6.84 6.87 -13.44
CA HIS A 436 7.48 5.57 -13.47
C HIS A 436 8.98 5.60 -13.17
N TRP A 437 9.45 4.55 -12.50
CA TRP A 437 10.88 4.23 -12.37
C TRP A 437 11.59 4.09 -13.72
N SER A 438 10.87 3.75 -14.78
CA SER A 438 11.41 3.59 -16.13
C SER A 438 11.51 4.90 -16.91
N HIS A 439 11.04 6.01 -16.35
CA HIS A 439 11.26 7.33 -16.95
C HIS A 439 12.76 7.64 -16.98
N ASP A 440 13.22 8.33 -18.03
CA ASP A 440 14.65 8.52 -18.27
C ASP A 440 15.33 9.30 -17.13
N ASP A 441 14.62 10.24 -16.51
CA ASP A 441 15.12 11.01 -15.35
C ASP A 441 15.28 10.15 -14.07
N HIS A 442 14.58 9.01 -13.96
CA HIS A 442 14.60 8.13 -12.80
C HIS A 442 15.48 6.88 -12.98
N GLU A 443 16.00 6.61 -14.18
CA GLU A 443 16.75 5.36 -14.45
C GLU A 443 18.00 5.21 -13.59
N GLY A 444 18.66 6.32 -13.23
CA GLY A 444 19.80 6.30 -12.32
C GLY A 444 19.44 5.77 -10.93
N GLU A 445 18.30 6.21 -10.37
CA GLU A 445 17.81 5.72 -9.09
C GLU A 445 17.22 4.31 -9.18
N ARG A 446 16.56 3.97 -10.29
CA ARG A 446 16.12 2.60 -10.58
C ARG A 446 17.31 1.64 -10.55
N LYS A 447 18.42 2.00 -11.20
CA LYS A 447 19.66 1.21 -11.17
C LYS A 447 20.21 1.09 -9.75
N ARG A 448 20.30 2.21 -9.01
CA ARG A 448 20.75 2.22 -7.61
C ARG A 448 19.92 1.27 -6.75
N LEU A 449 18.60 1.25 -6.92
CA LEU A 449 17.69 0.34 -6.23
C LEU A 449 18.07 -1.12 -6.48
N LEU A 450 18.23 -1.50 -7.75
CA LEU A 450 18.59 -2.86 -8.15
C LEU A 450 19.96 -3.27 -7.62
N GLU A 451 20.95 -2.37 -7.63
CA GLU A 451 22.28 -2.62 -7.08
C GLU A 451 22.27 -2.84 -5.57
N VAL A 452 21.53 -2.01 -4.82
CA VAL A 452 21.39 -2.13 -3.35
C VAL A 452 20.82 -3.50 -2.99
N PHE A 453 19.72 -3.90 -3.63
CA PHE A 453 19.07 -5.17 -3.32
C PHE A 453 19.81 -6.39 -3.87
N SER A 454 20.47 -6.28 -5.03
CA SER A 454 21.38 -7.32 -5.52
C SER A 454 22.53 -7.57 -4.55
N SER A 455 23.11 -6.50 -3.99
CA SER A 455 24.20 -6.60 -3.00
C SER A 455 23.72 -7.29 -1.72
N LEU A 456 22.52 -6.92 -1.23
CA LEU A 456 21.89 -7.63 -0.12
C LEU A 456 21.73 -9.13 -0.41
N ALA A 457 21.17 -9.48 -1.56
CA ALA A 457 20.92 -10.86 -1.94
C ALA A 457 22.21 -11.68 -2.04
N LYS A 458 23.29 -11.07 -2.54
CA LYS A 458 24.61 -11.69 -2.60
C LYS A 458 25.22 -11.88 -1.21
N ASP A 459 25.33 -10.79 -0.46
CA ASP A 459 26.16 -10.72 0.76
C ASP A 459 25.47 -11.36 1.95
N LYS A 460 24.14 -11.29 2.01
CA LYS A 460 23.32 -11.85 3.10
C LYS A 460 22.56 -13.11 2.68
N LYS A 461 22.59 -13.53 1.41
CA LYS A 461 21.81 -14.69 0.93
C LYS A 461 20.30 -14.56 1.20
N ILE A 462 19.78 -13.33 1.10
CA ILE A 462 18.35 -13.00 1.26
C ILE A 462 17.72 -12.83 -0.12
N ARG A 463 16.66 -13.58 -0.44
CA ARG A 463 15.93 -13.36 -1.70
C ARG A 463 15.17 -12.05 -1.63
N VAL A 464 15.20 -11.25 -2.71
CA VAL A 464 14.44 -9.99 -2.79
C VAL A 464 13.33 -10.11 -3.83
N SER A 465 12.12 -9.69 -3.45
CA SER A 465 11.01 -9.46 -4.38
C SER A 465 10.44 -8.06 -4.20
N LEU A 466 10.01 -7.47 -5.31
CA LEU A 466 9.38 -6.17 -5.38
C LEU A 466 7.87 -6.39 -5.52
N VAL A 467 7.07 -5.59 -4.81
CA VAL A 467 5.61 -5.64 -4.90
C VAL A 467 5.09 -4.23 -5.11
N SER A 468 4.20 -4.05 -6.08
CA SER A 468 3.70 -2.73 -6.47
C SER A 468 2.25 -2.73 -6.97
N GLY A 469 1.70 -1.54 -7.16
CA GLY A 469 0.34 -1.27 -7.63
C GLY A 469 0.31 -0.19 -8.72
N ASP A 470 -0.64 0.75 -8.58
CA ASP A 470 -0.81 1.97 -9.39
C ASP A 470 -1.29 1.75 -10.84
N VAL A 471 -0.56 0.95 -11.62
CA VAL A 471 -0.72 0.84 -13.10
C VAL A 471 -1.99 0.13 -13.60
N HIS A 472 -2.94 -0.20 -12.73
CA HIS A 472 -4.25 -0.78 -13.05
C HIS A 472 -4.23 -2.06 -13.92
N VAL A 473 -3.10 -2.80 -13.92
CA VAL A 473 -2.94 -4.11 -14.56
C VAL A 473 -2.18 -5.08 -13.67
N ALA A 474 -2.55 -6.35 -13.69
CA ALA A 474 -1.75 -7.41 -13.10
C ALA A 474 -0.58 -7.74 -14.03
N ALA A 475 0.62 -7.85 -13.46
CA ALA A 475 1.79 -8.27 -14.22
C ALA A 475 2.84 -8.90 -13.31
N TRP A 476 3.81 -9.56 -13.94
CA TRP A 476 5.06 -9.89 -13.28
C TRP A 476 6.23 -9.76 -14.24
N GLY A 477 7.40 -9.54 -13.66
CA GLY A 477 8.64 -9.37 -14.41
C GLY A 477 9.83 -9.75 -13.56
N THR A 478 11.00 -9.75 -14.19
CA THR A 478 12.27 -9.98 -13.52
C THR A 478 13.28 -8.90 -13.89
N ALA A 479 14.00 -8.41 -12.88
CA ALA A 479 15.25 -7.69 -13.09
C ALA A 479 16.42 -8.63 -12.79
N TYR A 480 17.40 -8.69 -13.68
CA TYR A 480 18.56 -9.55 -13.54
C TYR A 480 19.82 -8.91 -14.16
N ARG A 481 20.96 -9.52 -13.86
CA ARG A 481 22.26 -9.16 -14.42
C ARG A 481 22.66 -10.08 -15.57
N LYS A 482 23.06 -9.51 -16.71
CA LYS A 482 23.48 -10.28 -17.88
C LYS A 482 24.94 -10.75 -17.84
N ASP A 483 25.74 -10.22 -16.91
CA ASP A 483 27.14 -10.60 -16.71
C ASP A 483 27.33 -11.79 -15.76
N LEU A 484 26.23 -12.36 -15.26
CA LEU A 484 26.23 -13.51 -14.37
C LEU A 484 25.71 -14.76 -15.09
N PRO A 485 26.21 -15.97 -14.74
CA PRO A 485 25.67 -17.21 -15.27
C PRO A 485 24.24 -17.42 -14.79
N ALA A 486 23.44 -18.16 -15.59
CA ALA A 486 22.04 -18.45 -15.24
C ALA A 486 21.86 -19.21 -13.92
N SER A 487 22.92 -19.88 -13.43
CA SER A 487 22.96 -20.53 -12.11
C SER A 487 22.98 -19.54 -10.94
N ASP A 488 23.48 -18.32 -11.15
CA ASP A 488 23.67 -17.30 -10.11
C ASP A 488 22.40 -16.46 -9.94
N THR A 489 21.36 -17.14 -9.45
CA THR A 489 20.02 -16.55 -9.35
C THR A 489 19.90 -15.47 -8.28
N TRP A 490 20.91 -15.24 -7.43
CA TRP A 490 20.90 -14.22 -6.36
C TRP A 490 20.62 -12.81 -6.88
N SER A 491 21.00 -12.51 -8.13
CA SER A 491 20.76 -11.21 -8.77
C SER A 491 19.37 -11.06 -9.35
N GLN A 492 18.59 -12.14 -9.45
CA GLN A 492 17.23 -12.12 -9.97
C GLN A 492 16.29 -11.59 -8.90
N MET A 493 15.67 -10.46 -9.23
CA MET A 493 14.60 -9.83 -8.45
C MET A 493 13.30 -9.98 -9.22
N HIS A 494 12.29 -10.53 -8.56
CA HIS A 494 10.95 -10.66 -9.14
C HIS A 494 10.10 -9.47 -8.74
N GLN A 495 9.46 -8.84 -9.72
CA GLN A 495 8.42 -7.83 -9.53
C GLN A 495 7.06 -8.50 -9.63
N PHE A 496 6.21 -8.26 -8.63
CA PHE A 496 4.79 -8.57 -8.67
C PHE A 496 4.01 -7.27 -8.69
N THR A 497 3.09 -7.15 -9.64
CA THR A 497 2.24 -5.96 -9.77
C THR A 497 0.79 -6.39 -9.63
N SER A 498 0.08 -5.82 -8.64
CA SER A 498 -1.37 -5.95 -8.56
C SER A 498 -2.05 -4.90 -9.44
N SER A 499 -3.28 -5.21 -9.83
CA SER A 499 -4.20 -4.20 -10.38
C SER A 499 -5.00 -3.59 -9.22
N ALA A 500 -5.75 -2.54 -9.52
CA ALA A 500 -6.67 -1.95 -8.56
C ALA A 500 -7.68 -2.96 -7.98
N VAL A 501 -7.96 -2.78 -6.69
CA VAL A 501 -8.98 -3.56 -5.96
C VAL A 501 -10.40 -3.01 -6.21
N VAL A 502 -10.54 -1.69 -6.39
CA VAL A 502 -11.83 -1.04 -6.67
C VAL A 502 -11.87 -0.41 -8.07
N HIS A 503 -10.87 0.40 -8.43
CA HIS A 503 -10.83 1.13 -9.69
C HIS A 503 -10.93 0.19 -10.91
N PRO A 504 -11.71 0.52 -11.96
CA PRO A 504 -11.77 -0.31 -13.15
C PRO A 504 -10.40 -0.44 -13.80
N SER A 505 -10.15 -1.61 -14.39
CA SER A 505 -9.00 -1.82 -15.27
C SER A 505 -9.29 -1.28 -16.68
N LEU A 506 -8.27 -1.30 -17.55
CA LEU A 506 -8.26 -0.76 -18.91
C LEU A 506 -9.29 -1.44 -19.83
N MET A 507 -10.51 -0.89 -19.94
CA MET A 507 -11.68 -1.51 -20.58
C MET A 507 -12.27 -0.75 -21.78
N GLY A 508 -12.05 0.57 -21.87
CA GLY A 508 -12.47 1.44 -22.98
C GLY A 508 -11.72 1.15 -24.30
N VAL A 509 -12.18 1.73 -25.42
CA VAL A 509 -11.57 1.48 -26.75
C VAL A 509 -10.10 1.95 -26.79
N MET A 510 -9.82 3.17 -26.33
CA MET A 510 -8.46 3.70 -26.24
C MET A 510 -7.60 2.90 -25.25
N GLU A 511 -8.18 2.55 -24.10
CA GLU A 511 -7.54 1.75 -23.06
C GLU A 511 -7.15 0.34 -23.59
N ARG A 512 -7.97 -0.27 -24.45
CA ARG A 512 -7.65 -1.55 -25.12
C ARG A 512 -6.54 -1.43 -26.15
N LEU A 513 -6.47 -0.32 -26.89
CA LEU A 513 -5.35 -0.05 -27.80
C LEU A 513 -4.05 0.13 -27.01
N PHE A 514 -4.09 0.88 -25.91
CA PHE A 514 -2.98 1.02 -24.98
C PHE A 514 -2.56 -0.33 -24.39
N LEU A 515 -3.50 -1.16 -23.96
CA LEU A 515 -3.22 -2.52 -23.47
C LEU A 515 -2.55 -3.42 -24.52
N SER A 516 -2.94 -3.28 -25.80
CA SER A 516 -2.30 -3.99 -26.91
C SER A 516 -0.85 -3.53 -27.10
N TRP A 517 -0.64 -2.21 -27.04
CA TRP A 517 0.70 -1.61 -27.10
C TRP A 517 1.57 -2.05 -25.92
N LEU A 518 1.06 -2.01 -24.69
CA LEU A 518 1.75 -2.50 -23.47
C LEU A 518 2.19 -3.96 -23.65
N ASN A 519 1.29 -4.82 -24.12
CA ASN A 519 1.60 -6.22 -24.37
C ASN A 519 2.64 -6.43 -25.48
N SER A 520 2.69 -5.55 -26.46
CA SER A 520 3.71 -5.58 -27.51
C SER A 520 5.06 -5.12 -26.96
N SER A 521 5.09 -4.02 -26.21
CA SER A 521 6.29 -3.47 -25.57
C SER A 521 6.90 -4.48 -24.59
N ALA A 522 6.06 -5.16 -23.81
CA ALA A 522 6.46 -6.17 -22.84
C ALA A 522 7.20 -7.40 -23.44
N LYS A 523 7.11 -7.65 -24.76
CA LYS A 523 7.81 -8.77 -25.41
C LYS A 523 9.32 -8.59 -25.48
N HIS A 524 9.81 -7.37 -25.29
CA HIS A 524 11.21 -7.03 -25.50
C HIS A 524 11.88 -6.74 -24.15
N PRO A 525 12.94 -7.49 -23.77
CA PRO A 525 13.74 -7.15 -22.61
C PRO A 525 14.32 -5.74 -22.74
N GLN A 526 14.30 -5.00 -21.64
CA GLN A 526 14.76 -3.61 -21.57
C GLN A 526 16.10 -3.56 -20.85
N ASN A 527 17.14 -3.08 -21.51
CA ASN A 527 18.40 -2.78 -20.83
C ASN A 527 18.19 -1.54 -19.97
N ILE A 528 18.42 -1.68 -18.65
CA ILE A 528 18.48 -0.55 -17.72
C ILE A 528 19.89 0.05 -17.78
N ASP A 529 20.91 -0.79 -17.89
CA ASP A 529 22.31 -0.37 -18.10
C ASP A 529 23.15 -1.51 -18.72
N VAL A 530 24.47 -1.34 -18.76
CA VAL A 530 25.48 -2.32 -19.20
C VAL A 530 25.40 -3.67 -18.48
N GLN A 531 24.81 -3.75 -17.29
CA GLN A 531 24.67 -4.98 -16.52
C GLN A 531 23.22 -5.41 -16.31
N TYR A 532 22.32 -4.48 -16.03
CA TYR A 532 20.95 -4.79 -15.62
C TYR A 532 19.98 -4.81 -16.80
N VAL A 533 19.11 -5.82 -16.79
CA VAL A 533 18.00 -6.00 -17.72
C VAL A 533 16.71 -6.16 -16.93
N ALA A 534 15.64 -5.51 -17.37
CA ALA A 534 14.27 -5.72 -16.93
C ALA A 534 13.48 -6.44 -18.03
N GLU A 535 12.83 -7.54 -17.67
CA GLU A 535 12.06 -8.37 -18.60
C GLU A 535 10.68 -8.64 -18.02
N MET A 536 9.65 -8.35 -18.82
CA MET A 536 8.28 -8.72 -18.48
C MET A 536 8.07 -10.18 -18.86
N MET A 537 7.39 -10.92 -17.99
CA MET A 537 7.16 -12.35 -18.20
C MET A 537 5.71 -12.59 -18.63
N THR A 538 5.47 -13.67 -19.37
CA THR A 538 4.11 -14.08 -19.69
C THR A 538 3.35 -14.38 -18.39
N PHE A 539 2.18 -13.78 -18.22
CA PHE A 539 1.41 -13.86 -17.00
C PHE A 539 1.00 -15.32 -16.71
N PRO A 540 1.11 -15.84 -15.48
CA PRO A 540 1.07 -17.29 -15.24
C PRO A 540 -0.28 -17.88 -15.64
N GLY A 541 -0.33 -18.84 -16.58
CA GLY A 541 -1.59 -19.41 -17.05
C GLY A 541 -2.43 -18.48 -17.94
N HIS A 542 -1.80 -17.46 -18.54
CA HIS A 542 -2.39 -16.52 -19.50
C HIS A 542 -1.44 -16.37 -20.70
N ASP A 543 -1.94 -15.99 -21.88
CA ASP A 543 -1.16 -15.90 -23.14
C ASP A 543 -0.56 -14.51 -23.42
N LYS A 544 -0.63 -13.62 -22.43
CA LYS A 544 -0.19 -12.22 -22.51
C LYS A 544 0.69 -11.86 -21.31
N HIS A 545 1.44 -10.76 -21.41
CA HIS A 545 2.37 -10.32 -20.37
C HIS A 545 1.68 -9.53 -19.25
N VAL A 546 0.62 -8.78 -19.61
CA VAL A 546 -0.18 -8.00 -18.67
C VAL A 546 -1.64 -8.47 -18.70
N MET A 547 -2.27 -8.49 -17.53
CA MET A 547 -3.66 -8.87 -17.34
C MET A 547 -4.46 -7.66 -16.83
N ALA A 548 -5.32 -7.12 -17.70
CA ALA A 548 -6.21 -6.01 -17.37
C ALA A 548 -7.45 -6.50 -16.59
N ALA A 549 -7.24 -6.88 -15.34
CA ALA A 549 -8.29 -7.33 -14.44
C ALA A 549 -8.00 -6.88 -13.01
N ARG A 550 -9.03 -6.35 -12.33
CA ARG A 550 -8.97 -6.04 -10.90
C ARG A 550 -8.59 -7.29 -10.12
N ASN A 551 -7.74 -7.14 -9.10
CA ASN A 551 -7.24 -8.30 -8.37
C ASN A 551 -6.77 -7.98 -6.96
N TRP A 552 -6.41 -9.05 -6.25
CA TRP A 552 -5.58 -9.03 -5.07
C TRP A 552 -4.52 -10.15 -5.18
N LEU A 553 -3.42 -10.02 -4.43
CA LEU A 553 -2.28 -10.93 -4.48
C LEU A 553 -2.06 -11.59 -3.11
N ALA A 554 -1.95 -12.91 -3.06
CA ALA A 554 -1.46 -13.64 -1.88
C ALA A 554 0.07 -13.75 -1.93
N LEU A 555 0.74 -13.46 -0.83
CA LEU A 555 2.18 -13.62 -0.64
C LEU A 555 2.42 -14.53 0.58
N GLU A 556 2.85 -15.76 0.33
CA GLU A 556 2.98 -16.79 1.36
C GLU A 556 4.37 -17.43 1.28
N LEU A 557 5.22 -17.11 2.26
CA LEU A 557 6.53 -17.73 2.38
C LEU A 557 6.37 -19.13 2.95
N ASP A 558 6.69 -20.13 2.14
CA ASP A 558 6.81 -21.52 2.54
C ASP A 558 8.24 -21.77 3.01
N GLU A 559 8.41 -21.99 4.30
CA GLU A 559 9.72 -22.25 4.89
C GLU A 559 10.29 -23.62 4.50
N GLY A 560 9.47 -24.53 3.95
CA GLY A 560 9.91 -25.78 3.33
C GLY A 560 10.69 -26.73 4.24
N SER A 561 11.14 -27.86 3.66
CA SER A 561 12.11 -28.76 4.28
C SER A 561 13.49 -28.05 4.42
N PRO A 562 14.51 -28.66 5.05
CA PRO A 562 15.87 -28.10 5.12
C PRO A 562 16.50 -27.73 3.75
N GLU A 563 15.88 -28.15 2.64
CA GLU A 563 16.35 -27.98 1.25
C GLU A 563 15.91 -26.64 0.61
N GLY A 564 15.05 -25.83 1.26
CA GLY A 564 14.88 -24.43 0.85
C GLY A 564 13.52 -23.78 1.14
N CYS A 565 13.52 -22.44 1.20
CA CYS A 565 12.37 -21.58 1.45
C CYS A 565 11.87 -20.94 0.16
N LYS A 566 10.57 -21.04 -0.15
CA LYS A 566 9.97 -20.53 -1.39
C LYS A 566 8.89 -19.48 -1.10
N LEU A 567 8.89 -18.37 -1.81
CA LEU A 567 7.76 -17.43 -1.77
C LEU A 567 6.73 -17.80 -2.82
N TRP A 568 5.51 -18.09 -2.40
CA TRP A 568 4.36 -18.26 -3.30
C TRP A 568 3.65 -16.92 -3.49
N ALA A 569 3.47 -16.54 -4.75
CA ALA A 569 2.72 -15.38 -5.18
C ALA A 569 1.49 -15.84 -5.97
N THR A 570 0.28 -15.50 -5.51
CA THR A 570 -0.98 -15.94 -6.16
C THR A 570 -1.89 -14.76 -6.46
N TRP A 571 -2.09 -14.44 -7.74
CA TRP A 571 -3.10 -13.44 -8.14
C TRP A 571 -4.48 -14.06 -8.22
N ARG A 572 -5.45 -13.29 -7.74
CA ARG A 572 -6.88 -13.57 -7.84
C ARG A 572 -7.54 -12.50 -8.69
N CYS A 573 -7.67 -12.80 -9.98
CA CYS A 573 -8.09 -11.82 -10.97
C CYS A 573 -9.56 -11.96 -11.30
N GLU A 574 -10.27 -10.84 -11.24
CA GLU A 574 -11.70 -10.75 -11.58
C GLU A 574 -11.96 -11.17 -13.03
N THR A 575 -13.04 -11.91 -13.23
CA THR A 575 -13.59 -12.24 -14.54
C THR A 575 -15.08 -11.87 -14.58
N GLU A 576 -15.72 -11.97 -15.74
CA GLU A 576 -17.15 -11.65 -15.89
C GLU A 576 -18.04 -12.45 -14.91
N SER A 577 -17.75 -13.74 -14.71
CA SER A 577 -18.59 -14.64 -13.91
C SER A 577 -17.99 -15.04 -12.56
N SER A 578 -16.67 -14.99 -12.39
CA SER A 578 -15.95 -15.53 -11.22
C SER A 578 -14.57 -14.86 -11.03
N PHE A 579 -13.61 -15.56 -10.44
CA PHE A 579 -12.22 -15.14 -10.31
C PHE A 579 -11.28 -16.25 -10.77
N SER A 580 -10.24 -15.87 -11.51
CA SER A 580 -9.18 -16.77 -11.97
C SER A 580 -8.04 -16.82 -10.95
N ASN A 581 -7.22 -17.86 -11.01
CA ASN A 581 -6.13 -18.11 -10.06
C ASN A 581 -4.81 -18.29 -10.80
N HIS A 582 -3.84 -17.41 -10.53
CA HIS A 582 -2.55 -17.40 -11.24
C HIS A 582 -1.42 -17.49 -10.21
N LEU A 583 -0.63 -18.56 -10.28
CA LEU A 583 0.34 -18.93 -9.24
C LEU A 583 1.77 -18.87 -9.78
N LEU A 584 2.67 -18.32 -8.98
CA LEU A 584 4.10 -18.30 -9.21
C LEU A 584 4.83 -18.65 -7.90
N ALA A 585 5.99 -19.29 -8.02
CA ALA A 585 6.89 -19.54 -6.91
C ALA A 585 8.25 -18.91 -7.18
N VAL A 586 8.81 -18.24 -6.17
CA VAL A 586 10.19 -17.76 -6.17
C VAL A 586 11.04 -18.69 -5.33
N ALA A 587 12.07 -19.26 -5.94
CA ALA A 587 13.04 -20.12 -5.28
C ALA A 587 13.89 -19.32 -4.27
N PRO A 588 14.49 -19.95 -3.24
CA PRO A 588 15.45 -19.27 -2.38
C PRO A 588 16.68 -18.82 -3.20
N VAL A 589 17.48 -17.92 -2.64
CA VAL A 589 18.81 -17.62 -3.19
C VAL A 589 19.67 -18.88 -3.11
N GLN A 590 20.29 -19.25 -4.24
CA GLN A 590 21.26 -20.35 -4.31
C GLN A 590 22.69 -19.87 -3.96
#